data_AF-A0A2V8J3K5-F1
#
_entry.id   AF-A0A2V8J3K5-F1
#
_cell.length_a   1.000
_cell.length_b   1.000
_cell.length_c   1.000
_cell.angle_alpha   90.00
_cell.angle_beta   90.00
_cell.angle_gamma   90.00
#
_symmetry.space_group_name_H-M   'P 1'
#
loop_
_entity.id
_entity.type
_entity.pdbx_description
1 polymer ?
#
loop_
_entity_poly.entity_id
_entity_poly.type
_entity_poly.pdbx_seq_one_letter_code
_entity_poly.pdbx_strand_id
1 'polypeptide(L)' 'MQWQHEDEFRKGTAGRLRFRIVVDDPDALFEEYRRRHIFDEGVQVRDTEWGTREFGFRDPDGNGLIFFRDR' A
#
# COMPACT_ATOMS: atom_id res chain seq x y z
N MET A 1 -20.79 -1.39 0.32
CA MET A 1 -19.92 -1.40 -0.87
C MET A 1 -20.78 -1.11 -2.09
N GLN A 2 -20.31 -0.25 -2.99
CA GLN A 2 -20.98 0.04 -4.27
C GLN A 2 -20.43 -0.92 -5.32
N TRP A 3 -21.33 -1.57 -6.08
CA TRP A 3 -20.94 -2.41 -7.21
C TRP A 3 -20.37 -1.55 -8.34
N GLN A 4 -19.34 -2.04 -9.01
CA GLN A 4 -18.68 -1.40 -10.15
C GLN A 4 -18.64 -2.42 -11.29
N HIS A 5 -18.93 -1.99 -12.52
CA HIS A 5 -18.90 -2.86 -13.69
C HIS A 5 -17.47 -3.01 -14.23
N GLU A 6 -17.16 -4.16 -14.85
CA GLU A 6 -15.82 -4.45 -15.40
C GLU A 6 -15.31 -3.32 -16.33
N ASP A 7 -16.20 -2.75 -17.14
CA ASP A 7 -15.84 -1.67 -18.07
C ASP A 7 -15.40 -0.39 -17.35
N GLU A 8 -15.83 -0.13 -16.13
CA GLU A 8 -15.40 1.02 -15.34
C GLU A 8 -13.97 0.85 -14.83
N PHE A 9 -13.55 -0.40 -14.55
CA PHE A 9 -12.15 -0.70 -14.25
C PHE A 9 -11.27 -0.55 -15.49
N ARG A 10 -11.73 -1.06 -16.66
CA ARG A 10 -11.01 -0.90 -17.93
C ARG A 10 -10.84 0.57 -18.33
N LYS A 11 -11.84 1.41 -18.06
CA LYS A 11 -11.81 2.86 -18.32
C LYS A 11 -11.08 3.66 -17.24
N GLY A 12 -10.67 3.03 -16.13
CA GLY A 12 -10.03 3.69 -15.00
C GLY A 12 -10.95 4.65 -14.22
N THR A 13 -12.27 4.55 -14.41
CA THR A 13 -13.28 5.38 -13.73
C THR A 13 -13.77 4.77 -12.42
N ALA A 14 -13.54 3.46 -12.22
CA ALA A 14 -13.78 2.81 -10.95
C ALA A 14 -12.77 3.27 -9.89
N GLY A 15 -13.20 3.31 -8.62
CA GLY A 15 -12.31 3.63 -7.50
C GLY A 15 -11.18 2.61 -7.36
N ARG A 16 -9.94 3.08 -7.11
CA ARG A 16 -8.79 2.21 -6.85
C ARG A 16 -8.88 1.62 -5.45
N LEU A 17 -8.57 0.33 -5.34
CA LEU A 17 -8.62 -0.38 -4.07
C LEU A 17 -7.49 0.07 -3.15
N ARG A 18 -7.73 0.02 -1.84
CA ARG A 18 -6.70 0.15 -0.81
C ARG A 18 -6.70 -1.08 0.07
N PHE A 19 -5.58 -1.79 0.08
CA PHE A 19 -5.36 -2.96 0.90
C PHE A 19 -4.47 -2.61 2.09
N ARG A 20 -4.88 -3.03 3.28
CA ARG A 20 -4.05 -3.00 4.49
C ARG A 20 -3.64 -4.43 4.81
N ILE A 21 -2.34 -4.70 4.78
CA ILE A 21 -1.75 -6.03 4.91
C ILE A 21 -0.95 -6.06 6.21
N VAL A 22 -1.31 -6.96 7.10
CA VAL A 22 -0.58 -7.18 8.36
C VAL A 22 0.73 -7.91 8.05
N VAL A 23 1.83 -7.43 8.61
CA VAL A 23 3.17 -8.04 8.47
C VAL A 23 3.89 -8.06 9.81
N ASP A 24 4.81 -8.99 10.01
CA ASP A 24 5.53 -9.13 11.28
C ASP A 24 6.54 -7.97 11.52
N ASP A 25 7.22 -7.55 10.45
CA ASP A 25 8.23 -6.48 10.51
C ASP A 25 8.15 -5.55 9.27
N PRO A 26 7.44 -4.41 9.39
CA PRO A 26 7.34 -3.42 8.33
C PRO A 26 8.68 -2.80 7.94
N ASP A 27 9.61 -2.63 8.87
CA ASP A 27 10.91 -2.00 8.63
C ASP A 27 11.80 -2.94 7.79
N ALA A 28 11.85 -4.23 8.14
CA ALA A 28 12.59 -5.22 7.38
C ALA A 28 12.05 -5.37 5.94
N LEU A 29 10.72 -5.43 5.78
CA LEU A 29 10.08 -5.52 4.48
C LEU A 29 10.31 -4.26 3.63
N PHE A 30 10.25 -3.08 4.25
CA PHE A 30 10.56 -1.81 3.59
C PHE A 30 11.99 -1.81 3.01
N GLU A 31 12.99 -2.22 3.80
CA GLU A 31 14.38 -2.27 3.32
C GLU A 31 14.61 -3.31 2.22
N GLU A 32 13.89 -4.44 2.26
CA GLU A 32 13.89 -5.39 1.15
C GLU A 32 13.34 -4.74 -0.14
N TYR A 33 12.19 -4.08 -0.05
CA TYR A 33 11.52 -3.51 -1.22
C TYR A 33 12.28 -2.31 -1.78
N ARG A 34 12.90 -1.50 -0.91
CA ARG A 34 13.79 -0.41 -1.29
C ARG A 34 14.99 -0.91 -2.08
N ARG A 35 15.65 -1.98 -1.62
CA ARG A 35 16.79 -2.61 -2.32
C ARG A 35 16.41 -3.21 -3.67
N ARG A 36 15.15 -3.61 -3.84
CA ARG A 36 14.60 -4.12 -5.10
C ARG A 36 14.01 -3.04 -6.00
N HIS A 37 14.07 -1.76 -5.60
CA HIS A 37 13.52 -0.63 -6.34
C HIS A 37 12.02 -0.77 -6.66
N ILE A 38 11.24 -1.29 -5.70
CA ILE A 38 9.79 -1.50 -5.86
C ILE A 38 9.00 -0.17 -5.84
N PHE A 39 9.54 0.86 -5.18
CA PHE A 39 8.90 2.17 -5.04
C PHE A 39 9.92 3.31 -5.12
N ASP A 40 9.42 4.53 -5.33
CA ASP A 40 10.21 5.76 -5.41
C ASP A 40 10.75 6.23 -4.05
N GLU A 41 11.72 7.14 -4.06
CA GLU A 41 12.44 7.66 -2.87
C GLU A 41 11.54 8.38 -1.84
N GLY A 42 10.28 8.68 -2.17
CA GLY A 42 9.33 9.33 -1.26
C GLY A 42 8.65 8.40 -0.26
N VAL A 43 8.77 7.08 -0.40
CA VAL A 43 8.15 6.12 0.52
C VAL A 43 9.00 6.00 1.78
N GLN A 44 8.33 6.07 2.93
CA GLN A 44 8.95 5.98 4.24
C GLN A 44 8.08 5.15 5.16
N VAL A 45 8.73 4.32 5.97
CA VAL A 45 8.09 3.65 7.09
C VAL A 45 7.96 4.64 8.25
N ARG A 46 6.78 4.70 8.87
CA ARG A 46 6.43 5.69 9.89
C ARG A 46 5.60 5.09 10.99
N ASP A 47 5.66 5.71 12.16
CA ASP A 47 4.68 5.49 13.22
C ASP A 47 3.47 6.39 12.97
N THR A 48 2.28 5.89 13.27
CA THR A 48 1.02 6.64 13.16
C THR A 48 0.41 6.92 14.54
N GLU A 49 -0.44 7.94 14.61
CA GLU A 49 -1.14 8.34 15.84
C GLU A 49 -2.09 7.27 16.38
N TRP A 50 -2.55 6.36 15.52
CA TRP A 50 -3.39 5.21 15.88
C TRP A 50 -2.60 3.94 16.24
N GLY A 51 -1.29 4.08 16.52
CA GLY A 51 -0.50 3.01 17.13
C GLY A 51 0.00 1.94 16.17
N THR A 52 0.19 2.26 14.89
CA THR A 52 0.75 1.32 13.91
C THR A 52 2.10 1.77 13.39
N ARG A 53 2.99 0.81 13.09
CA ARG A 53 4.19 1.02 12.27
C ARG A 53 3.85 0.61 10.84
N GLU A 54 3.89 1.54 9.88
CA GLU A 54 3.45 1.25 8.51
C GLU A 54 4.21 2.00 7.41
N PHE A 55 4.22 1.42 6.21
CA PHE A 55 4.57 2.10 4.95
C PHE A 55 3.56 1.71 3.86
N GLY A 56 3.47 2.52 2.81
CA GLY A 56 2.59 2.19 1.69
C GLY A 56 2.94 2.93 0.40
N PHE A 57 2.58 2.31 -0.71
CA PHE A 57 2.82 2.81 -2.06
C PHE A 57 1.70 2.34 -3.00
N ARG A 58 1.70 2.83 -4.23
CA ARG A 58 0.77 2.36 -5.27
C ARG A 58 1.43 1.32 -6.16
N ASP A 59 0.71 0.25 -6.46
CA ASP A 59 1.12 -0.70 -7.49
C ASP A 59 0.96 -0.09 -8.91
N PRO A 60 1.43 -0.76 -9.98
CA PRO A 60 1.28 -0.28 -11.36
C PRO A 60 -0.18 -0.07 -11.80
N ASP A 61 -1.12 -0.78 -11.19
CA ASP A 61 -2.56 -0.63 -11.43
C ASP A 61 -3.18 0.50 -10.58
N GLY A 62 -2.38 1.23 -9.81
CA GLY A 62 -2.81 2.35 -8.98
C GLY A 62 -3.53 1.95 -7.69
N ASN A 63 -3.55 0.66 -7.33
CA ASN A 63 -4.07 0.22 -6.04
C ASN A 63 -3.10 0.64 -4.93
N GLY A 64 -3.64 1.10 -3.80
CA GLY A 64 -2.81 1.42 -2.64
C GLY A 64 -2.55 0.18 -1.81
N LEU A 65 -1.27 -0.12 -1.57
CA LEU A 65 -0.83 -1.18 -0.66
C LEU A 65 -0.24 -0.54 0.58
N ILE A 66 -0.75 -0.91 1.76
CA ILE A 66 -0.26 -0.46 3.06
C ILE A 66 0.14 -1.69 3.85
N PHE A 67 1.41 -1.78 4.25
CA PHE A 67 1.95 -2.84 5.07
C PHE A 67 2.14 -2.31 6.49
N PHE A 68 1.58 -2.99 7.48
CA PHE A 68 1.57 -2.49 8.85
C PHE A 68 1.68 -3.59 9.90
N ARG A 69 2.07 -3.17 11.10
CA ARG A 69 1.83 -3.91 12.35
C ARG A 69 1.32 -2.96 13.43
N ASP A 70 0.62 -3.51 14.40
CA ASP A 70 0.34 -2.81 15.64
C ASP A 70 1.64 -2.65 16.44
N ARG A 71 1.76 -1.55 17.18
CA ARG A 71 2.93 -1.21 17.97
C ARG A 71 2.86 -1.76 19.40
#